data_AF-A0A2D5WBI3-F1
#
_entry.id   AF-A0A2D5WBI3-F1
#
_cell.length_a   1.000
_cell.length_b   1.000
_cell.length_c   1.000
_cell.angle_alpha   90.00
_cell.angle_beta   90.00
_cell.angle_gamma   90.00
#
_symmetry.space_group_name_H-M   'P 1'
#
loop_
_entity.id
_entity.type
_entity.pdbx_description
1 polymer ?
#
loop_
_entity_poly.entity_id
_entity_poly.type
_entity_poly.pdbx_seq_one_letter_code
_entity_poly.pdbx_strand_id
1 'polypeptide(L)'
;MSGTRAAVVLAEREVLAAHFSKARASGDGPRVVLANGCFDLLHVGHVRYLADAASRGDTLVVALNTDASIRGLKGPGRPLMPLVERAEIIAALACVDHVVAFDEPDLEQTLRSLRPDVHAKGTDYTEENVPERNVDLELGIEIAICGDPKDHSTSALIDGVNLSSDEGAGLPGTLEAGTLVAGTTVAGDTVAGTTVARTGEQT
;
A
#
# COMPACT_ATOMS: atom_id res chain seq x y z
N MET A 1 20.58 -10.65 -17.29
CA MET A 1 19.34 -10.15 -17.91
C MET A 1 18.21 -11.04 -17.39
N SER A 2 17.54 -10.62 -16.31
CA SER A 2 16.36 -11.34 -15.82
C SER A 2 15.21 -10.99 -16.75
N GLY A 3 14.71 -11.95 -17.52
CA GLY A 3 13.54 -11.74 -18.36
C GLY A 3 12.35 -11.41 -17.46
N THR A 4 11.59 -10.37 -17.79
CA THR A 4 10.35 -10.03 -17.08
C THR A 4 9.43 -11.25 -17.12
N ARG A 5 9.30 -11.95 -15.99
CA ARG A 5 8.37 -13.07 -15.85
C ARG A 5 7.00 -12.46 -15.62
N ALA A 6 6.03 -12.78 -16.47
CA ALA A 6 4.65 -12.35 -16.26
C ALA A 6 4.11 -13.12 -15.06
N ALA A 7 3.59 -12.40 -14.06
CA ALA A 7 2.94 -13.02 -12.92
C ALA A 7 1.72 -13.82 -13.38
N VAL A 8 1.48 -14.97 -12.76
CA VAL A 8 0.24 -15.74 -12.98
C VAL A 8 -0.85 -15.15 -12.08
N VAL A 9 -1.86 -14.56 -12.72
CA VAL A 9 -3.01 -13.97 -12.04
C VAL A 9 -4.00 -15.06 -11.62
N LEU A 10 -4.40 -15.08 -10.35
CA LEU A 10 -5.40 -15.99 -9.78
C LEU A 10 -5.13 -17.46 -10.14
N ALA A 11 -3.94 -17.94 -9.80
CA ALA A 11 -3.62 -19.35 -9.92
C ALA A 11 -4.50 -20.18 -8.96
N GLU A 12 -5.01 -21.31 -9.44
CA GLU A 12 -5.65 -22.30 -8.58
C GLU A 12 -4.63 -22.82 -7.55
N ARG A 13 -4.97 -22.68 -6.27
CA ARG A 13 -4.08 -22.97 -5.14
C ARG A 13 -3.52 -24.40 -5.22
N GLU A 14 -4.35 -25.36 -5.58
CA GLU A 14 -4.03 -26.77 -5.66
C GLU A 14 -3.09 -27.07 -6.84
N VAL A 15 -3.24 -26.36 -7.95
CA VAL A 15 -2.33 -26.47 -9.11
C VAL A 15 -0.96 -25.93 -8.76
N LEU A 16 -0.91 -24.78 -8.07
CA LEU A 16 0.34 -24.17 -7.63
C LEU A 16 1.04 -25.02 -6.56
N ALA A 17 0.28 -25.57 -5.60
CA ALA A 17 0.79 -26.51 -4.60
C ALA A 17 1.41 -27.76 -5.25
N ALA A 18 0.72 -28.36 -6.24
CA ALA A 18 1.24 -29.51 -6.98
C ALA A 18 2.52 -29.16 -7.75
N HIS A 19 2.60 -27.96 -8.34
CA HIS A 19 3.78 -27.47 -9.02
C HIS A 19 4.99 -27.37 -8.06
N PHE A 20 4.83 -26.70 -6.92
CA PHE A 20 5.92 -26.57 -5.93
C PHE A 20 6.31 -27.91 -5.31
N SER A 21 5.34 -28.77 -5.00
CA SER A 21 5.61 -30.12 -4.50
C SER A 21 6.48 -30.93 -5.47
N LYS A 22 6.14 -30.91 -6.76
CA LYS A 22 6.91 -31.56 -7.80
C LYS A 22 8.32 -30.97 -7.93
N ALA A 23 8.45 -29.65 -7.92
CA ALA A 23 9.75 -28.97 -8.02
C ALA A 23 10.67 -29.30 -6.84
N ARG A 24 10.13 -29.30 -5.61
CA ARG A 24 10.87 -29.72 -4.41
C ARG A 24 11.30 -31.18 -4.47
N ALA A 25 10.43 -32.08 -4.94
CA ALA A 25 10.77 -33.50 -5.09
C ALA A 25 11.91 -33.76 -6.10
N SER A 26 12.12 -32.87 -7.07
CA SER A 26 13.26 -32.93 -7.99
C SER A 26 14.57 -32.38 -7.43
N GLY A 27 14.58 -31.78 -6.24
CA GLY A 27 15.79 -31.22 -5.61
C GLY A 27 16.12 -29.77 -6.00
N ASP A 28 15.52 -29.26 -7.08
CA ASP A 28 15.73 -27.90 -7.61
C ASP A 28 14.48 -27.00 -7.41
N GLY A 29 13.77 -27.18 -6.28
CA GLY A 29 12.60 -26.38 -5.96
C GLY A 29 12.97 -24.93 -5.59
N PRO A 30 12.23 -23.91 -6.06
CA PRO A 30 12.48 -22.53 -5.65
C PRO A 30 12.18 -22.34 -4.16
N ARG A 31 12.88 -21.42 -3.50
CA ARG A 31 12.49 -20.93 -2.18
C ARG A 31 11.25 -20.06 -2.30
N VAL A 32 10.12 -20.54 -1.79
CA VAL A 32 8.81 -19.91 -1.94
C VAL A 32 8.52 -19.00 -0.76
N VAL A 33 8.20 -17.73 -1.04
CA VAL A 33 7.70 -16.76 -0.07
C VAL A 33 6.20 -16.60 -0.27
N LEU A 34 5.44 -16.65 0.83
CA LEU A 34 4.03 -16.33 0.86
C LEU A 34 3.82 -15.01 1.60
N ALA A 35 3.30 -14.02 0.90
CA ALA A 35 2.74 -12.80 1.49
C ALA A 35 1.20 -12.87 1.41
N ASN A 36 0.50 -12.14 2.28
CA ASN A 36 -0.96 -12.11 2.22
C ASN A 36 -1.55 -10.76 2.62
N GLY A 37 -2.75 -10.49 2.13
CA GLY A 37 -3.48 -9.31 2.55
C GLY A 37 -4.68 -8.98 1.67
N CYS A 38 -5.38 -7.92 2.10
CA CYS A 38 -6.51 -7.38 1.35
C CYS A 38 -6.05 -6.60 0.11
N PHE A 39 -4.99 -5.79 0.25
CA PHE A 39 -4.48 -4.89 -0.79
C PHE A 39 -5.57 -4.06 -1.48
N ASP A 40 -6.47 -3.48 -0.67
CA ASP A 40 -7.67 -2.80 -1.17
C ASP A 40 -7.35 -1.59 -2.04
N LEU A 41 -6.72 -0.55 -1.50
CA LEU A 41 -6.08 0.49 -2.31
C LEU A 41 -4.57 0.38 -2.14
N LEU A 42 -3.86 0.26 -3.27
CA LEU A 42 -2.41 0.15 -3.27
C LEU A 42 -1.78 1.47 -2.83
N HIS A 43 -0.74 1.38 -2.01
CA HIS A 43 0.06 2.51 -1.59
C HIS A 43 1.52 2.08 -1.44
N VAL A 44 2.42 3.05 -1.27
CA VAL A 44 3.86 2.80 -1.24
C VAL A 44 4.26 1.76 -0.17
N GLY A 45 3.59 1.76 0.99
CA GLY A 45 3.79 0.73 2.01
C GLY A 45 3.59 -0.72 1.51
N HIS A 46 2.55 -0.99 0.71
CA HIS A 46 2.35 -2.32 0.11
C HIS A 46 3.47 -2.68 -0.87
N VAL A 47 3.91 -1.72 -1.69
CA VAL A 47 4.99 -1.96 -2.67
C VAL A 47 6.30 -2.30 -1.96
N ARG A 48 6.65 -1.57 -0.89
CA ARG A 48 7.87 -1.83 -0.10
C ARG A 48 7.79 -3.13 0.67
N TYR A 49 6.64 -3.44 1.27
CA TYR A 49 6.38 -4.72 1.93
C TYR A 49 6.58 -5.90 0.97
N LEU A 50 5.96 -5.87 -0.21
CA LEU A 50 6.08 -6.96 -1.19
C LEU A 50 7.49 -7.06 -1.79
N ALA A 51 8.18 -5.94 -1.99
CA ALA A 51 9.57 -5.95 -2.46
C ALA A 51 10.53 -6.56 -1.42
N ASP A 52 10.37 -6.24 -0.14
CA ASP A 52 11.13 -6.86 0.94
C ASP A 52 10.80 -8.36 1.05
N ALA A 53 9.52 -8.74 1.01
CA ALA A 53 9.10 -10.14 1.01
C ALA A 53 9.73 -10.91 -0.16
N ALA A 54 9.69 -10.37 -1.38
CA ALA A 54 10.30 -10.99 -2.56
C ALA A 54 11.82 -11.21 -2.38
N SER A 55 12.51 -10.30 -1.69
CA SER A 55 13.96 -10.44 -1.43
C SER A 55 14.32 -11.63 -0.53
N ARG A 56 13.33 -12.24 0.13
CA ARG A 56 13.54 -13.41 0.96
C ARG A 56 13.66 -14.68 0.12
N GLY A 57 13.12 -14.79 -1.08
CA GLY A 57 13.16 -16.06 -1.82
C GLY A 57 13.31 -15.92 -3.33
N ASP A 58 13.06 -17.02 -4.02
CA ASP A 58 13.16 -17.11 -5.48
C ASP A 58 11.80 -16.90 -6.16
N THR A 59 10.71 -17.04 -5.41
CA THR A 59 9.35 -16.92 -5.93
C THR A 59 8.43 -16.32 -4.86
N LEU A 60 7.77 -15.22 -5.20
CA LEU A 60 6.77 -14.59 -4.34
C LEU A 60 5.35 -14.96 -4.78
N VAL A 61 4.62 -15.58 -3.87
CA VAL A 61 3.17 -15.81 -3.97
C VAL A 61 2.45 -14.81 -3.07
N VAL A 62 1.48 -14.10 -3.62
CA VAL A 62 0.60 -13.21 -2.85
C VAL A 62 -0.79 -13.82 -2.75
N ALA A 63 -1.21 -14.13 -1.53
CA ALA A 63 -2.56 -14.59 -1.23
C ALA A 63 -3.48 -13.40 -0.93
N LEU A 64 -4.53 -13.24 -1.73
CA LEU A 64 -5.53 -12.19 -1.60
C LEU A 64 -6.81 -12.72 -0.96
N ASN A 65 -7.30 -12.01 0.05
CA ASN A 65 -8.64 -12.28 0.57
C ASN A 65 -9.68 -12.06 -0.53
N THR A 66 -10.68 -12.94 -0.61
CA THR A 66 -11.89 -12.69 -1.42
C THR A 66 -12.68 -11.49 -0.91
N ASP A 67 -13.59 -10.99 -1.73
CA ASP A 67 -14.48 -9.91 -1.33
C ASP A 67 -15.41 -10.32 -0.18
N ALA A 68 -15.84 -11.59 -0.15
CA ALA A 68 -16.67 -12.13 0.93
C ALA A 68 -15.89 -12.18 2.26
N SER A 69 -14.66 -12.69 2.25
CA SER A 69 -13.75 -12.73 3.40
C SER A 69 -13.53 -11.32 3.98
N ILE A 70 -13.24 -10.33 3.12
CA ILE A 70 -13.04 -8.94 3.56
C ILE A 70 -14.33 -8.30 4.09
N ARG A 71 -15.49 -8.55 3.47
CA ARG A 71 -16.78 -8.05 3.99
C ARG A 71 -17.07 -8.59 5.39
N GLY A 72 -16.75 -9.86 5.64
CA GLY A 72 -16.87 -10.48 6.96
C GLY A 72 -15.95 -9.83 8.01
N LEU A 73 -14.73 -9.48 7.61
CA LEU A 73 -13.72 -8.91 8.52
C LEU A 73 -13.89 -7.40 8.77
N LYS A 74 -14.20 -6.62 7.72
CA LYS A 74 -14.18 -5.14 7.75
C LYS A 74 -15.55 -4.50 7.57
N GLY A 75 -16.59 -5.31 7.35
CA GLY A 75 -17.96 -4.85 7.11
C GLY A 75 -18.30 -4.62 5.64
N PRO A 76 -19.57 -4.30 5.32
CA PRO A 76 -20.11 -4.32 3.96
C PRO A 76 -19.52 -3.26 3.02
N GLY A 77 -18.88 -2.21 3.57
CA GLY A 77 -18.23 -1.15 2.78
C GLY A 77 -16.84 -1.49 2.27
N ARG A 78 -16.36 -2.73 2.48
CA ARG A 78 -15.04 -3.20 2.04
C ARG A 78 -15.16 -4.58 1.39
N PRO A 79 -14.28 -4.95 0.43
CA PRO A 79 -13.25 -4.09 -0.16
C PRO A 79 -13.88 -3.05 -1.10
N LEU A 80 -13.14 -1.98 -1.40
CA LEU A 80 -13.52 -0.99 -2.40
C LEU A 80 -13.28 -1.50 -3.82
N MET A 81 -12.17 -2.22 -4.02
CA MET A 81 -11.84 -2.84 -5.29
C MET A 81 -12.19 -4.34 -5.28
N PRO A 82 -12.91 -4.86 -6.29
CA PRO A 82 -13.17 -6.29 -6.46
C PRO A 82 -11.87 -7.11 -6.51
N LEU A 83 -11.94 -8.39 -6.10
CA LEU A 83 -10.80 -9.31 -6.08
C LEU A 83 -10.03 -9.37 -7.40
N VAL A 84 -10.74 -9.41 -8.53
CA VAL A 84 -10.11 -9.51 -9.86
C VAL A 84 -9.21 -8.30 -10.13
N GLU A 85 -9.70 -7.09 -9.86
CA GLU A 85 -8.95 -5.85 -10.06
C GLU A 85 -7.74 -5.77 -9.12
N ARG A 86 -7.92 -6.14 -7.85
CA ARG A 86 -6.81 -6.22 -6.89
C ARG A 86 -5.75 -7.23 -7.33
N ALA A 87 -6.18 -8.38 -7.85
CA ALA A 87 -5.29 -9.42 -8.33
C ALA A 87 -4.47 -8.96 -9.54
N GLU A 88 -5.09 -8.30 -10.50
CA GLU A 88 -4.40 -7.73 -11.67
C GLU A 88 -3.37 -6.68 -11.26
N ILE A 89 -3.72 -5.77 -10.35
CA ILE A 89 -2.81 -4.72 -9.86
C ILE A 89 -1.61 -5.33 -9.13
N ILE A 90 -1.85 -6.31 -8.25
CA ILE A 90 -0.78 -6.97 -7.50
C ILE A 90 0.11 -7.79 -8.41
N ALA A 91 -0.46 -8.51 -9.37
CA ALA A 91 0.29 -9.26 -10.37
C ALA A 91 1.12 -8.37 -11.32
N ALA A 92 0.74 -7.10 -11.48
CA ALA A 92 1.52 -6.15 -12.28
C ALA A 92 2.82 -5.68 -11.57
N LEU A 93 2.97 -5.94 -10.27
CA LEU A 93 4.19 -5.61 -9.54
C LEU A 93 5.31 -6.57 -9.95
N ALA A 94 6.44 -6.02 -10.38
CA ALA A 94 7.58 -6.78 -10.92
C ALA A 94 8.21 -7.80 -9.94
N CYS A 95 7.88 -7.72 -8.65
CA CYS A 95 8.37 -8.63 -7.61
C CYS A 95 7.41 -9.78 -7.29
N VAL A 96 6.22 -9.83 -7.90
CA VAL A 96 5.20 -10.86 -7.65
C VAL A 96 5.21 -11.88 -8.79
N ASP A 97 5.27 -13.17 -8.47
CA ASP A 97 5.25 -14.24 -9.46
C ASP A 97 3.87 -14.90 -9.60
N HIS A 98 3.15 -15.02 -8.48
CA HIS A 98 1.84 -15.66 -8.44
C HIS A 98 0.89 -14.91 -7.53
N VAL A 99 -0.37 -14.81 -7.95
CA VAL A 99 -1.46 -14.35 -7.10
C VAL A 99 -2.45 -15.50 -6.92
N VAL A 100 -2.82 -15.79 -5.68
CA VAL A 100 -3.87 -16.77 -5.34
C VAL A 100 -4.95 -16.07 -4.52
N ALA A 101 -6.18 -16.59 -4.56
CA ALA A 101 -7.25 -16.12 -3.70
C ALA A 101 -7.51 -17.09 -2.55
N PHE A 102 -7.99 -16.58 -1.42
CA PHE A 102 -8.43 -17.39 -0.29
C PHE A 102 -9.65 -16.74 0.38
N ASP A 103 -10.60 -17.57 0.80
CA ASP A 103 -11.88 -17.15 1.40
C ASP A 103 -11.92 -17.41 2.91
N GLU A 104 -11.03 -18.28 3.37
CA GLU A 104 -10.89 -18.74 4.73
C GLU A 104 -10.65 -17.56 5.71
N PRO A 105 -11.06 -17.69 6.99
CA PRO A 105 -10.89 -16.63 7.99
C PRO A 105 -9.43 -16.34 8.33
N ASP A 106 -8.55 -17.32 8.12
CA ASP A 106 -7.11 -17.24 8.33
C ASP A 106 -6.36 -17.92 7.17
N LEU A 107 -5.03 -17.89 7.22
CA LEU A 107 -4.19 -18.45 6.18
C LEU A 107 -3.85 -19.95 6.35
N GLU A 108 -4.35 -20.63 7.37
CA GLU A 108 -3.88 -21.97 7.74
C GLU A 108 -3.97 -22.95 6.57
N GLN A 109 -5.12 -23.01 5.90
CA GLN A 109 -5.33 -23.93 4.77
C GLN A 109 -4.40 -23.62 3.59
N THR A 110 -4.11 -22.34 3.36
CA THR A 110 -3.20 -21.90 2.30
C THR A 110 -1.74 -22.25 2.64
N LEU A 111 -1.32 -22.06 3.90
CA LEU A 111 0.00 -22.46 4.39
C LEU A 111 0.21 -23.98 4.27
N ARG A 112 -0.77 -24.77 4.73
CA ARG A 112 -0.72 -26.25 4.67
C ARG A 112 -0.67 -26.77 3.24
N SER A 113 -1.38 -26.13 2.32
CA SER A 113 -1.44 -26.50 0.90
C SER A 113 -0.16 -26.13 0.15
N LEU A 114 0.25 -24.86 0.20
CA LEU A 114 1.39 -24.36 -0.58
C LEU A 114 2.73 -24.79 0.00
N ARG A 115 2.82 -24.95 1.34
CA ARG A 115 4.07 -25.21 2.07
C ARG A 115 5.16 -24.22 1.64
N PRO A 116 4.97 -22.91 1.84
CA PRO A 116 6.03 -21.95 1.54
C PRO A 116 7.21 -22.16 2.50
N ASP A 117 8.39 -21.67 2.13
CA ASP A 117 9.56 -21.65 2.99
C ASP A 117 9.53 -20.45 3.95
N VAL A 118 8.89 -19.35 3.51
CA VAL A 118 8.69 -18.13 4.30
C VAL A 118 7.23 -17.67 4.27
N HIS A 119 6.72 -17.27 5.44
CA HIS A 119 5.49 -16.50 5.58
C HIS A 119 5.84 -15.06 5.94
N ALA A 120 5.68 -14.15 4.98
CA ALA A 120 5.97 -12.74 5.14
C ALA A 120 4.74 -11.98 5.67
N LYS A 121 4.89 -11.20 6.72
CA LYS A 121 3.87 -10.30 7.28
C LYS A 121 4.37 -8.86 7.32
N GLY A 122 3.47 -7.90 7.23
CA GLY A 122 3.81 -6.48 7.38
C GLY A 122 4.22 -6.13 8.81
N THR A 123 4.78 -4.93 8.99
CA THR A 123 5.22 -4.37 10.29
C THR A 123 4.09 -4.10 11.29
N ASP A 124 2.84 -4.37 10.91
CA ASP A 124 1.68 -4.47 11.82
C ASP A 124 1.82 -5.63 12.82
N TYR A 125 2.67 -6.60 12.51
CA TYR A 125 2.90 -7.80 13.31
C TYR A 125 4.35 -7.86 13.80
N THR A 126 4.55 -8.60 14.88
CA THR A 126 5.83 -9.14 15.30
C THR A 126 5.81 -10.64 15.07
N GLU A 127 6.96 -11.30 15.05
CA GLU A 127 7.00 -12.75 14.89
C GLU A 127 6.10 -13.46 15.91
N GLU A 128 6.03 -12.96 17.14
CA GLU A 128 5.26 -13.55 18.24
C GLU A 128 3.75 -13.39 18.11
N ASN A 129 3.27 -12.37 17.38
CA ASN A 129 1.85 -12.02 17.34
C ASN A 129 1.17 -12.34 15.99
N VAL A 130 1.90 -12.94 15.04
CA VAL A 130 1.33 -13.45 13.79
C VAL A 130 0.22 -14.48 14.12
N PRO A 131 -1.02 -14.31 13.63
CA PRO A 131 -2.12 -15.22 13.92
C PRO A 131 -1.80 -16.67 13.57
N GLU A 132 -1.10 -16.89 12.46
CA GLU A 132 -0.73 -18.21 11.96
C GLU A 132 0.56 -18.78 12.56
N ARG A 133 1.19 -18.13 13.56
CA ARG A 133 2.50 -18.53 14.12
C ARG A 133 2.57 -20.01 14.49
N ASN A 134 1.52 -20.55 15.11
CA ASN A 134 1.51 -21.96 15.52
C ASN A 134 1.59 -22.91 14.32
N VAL A 135 0.89 -22.58 13.24
CA VAL A 135 0.91 -23.35 11.98
C VAL A 135 2.27 -23.18 11.30
N ASP A 136 2.81 -21.97 11.25
CA ASP A 136 4.15 -21.73 10.69
C ASP A 136 5.21 -22.59 11.39
N LEU A 137 5.23 -22.60 12.73
CA LEU A 137 6.15 -23.43 13.51
C LEU A 137 5.93 -24.93 13.32
N GLU A 138 4.67 -25.38 13.27
CA GLU A 138 4.33 -26.79 13.01
C GLU A 138 4.87 -27.25 11.65
N LEU A 139 4.75 -26.41 10.63
CA LEU A 139 5.13 -26.71 9.26
C LEU A 139 6.61 -26.42 8.96
N GLY A 140 7.35 -25.82 9.89
CA GLY A 140 8.76 -25.43 9.72
C GLY A 140 8.94 -24.21 8.80
N ILE A 141 7.94 -23.34 8.72
CA ILE A 141 7.92 -22.13 7.90
C ILE A 141 8.61 -21.00 8.67
N GLU A 142 9.52 -20.29 8.01
CA GLU A 142 10.14 -19.09 8.57
C GLU A 142 9.15 -17.93 8.55
N ILE A 143 8.98 -17.23 9.67
CA ILE A 143 8.18 -16.01 9.73
C ILE A 143 9.10 -14.83 9.44
N ALA A 144 8.74 -13.98 8.48
CA ALA A 144 9.47 -12.77 8.14
C ALA A 144 8.59 -11.53 8.33
N ILE A 145 9.04 -10.56 9.13
CA ILE A 145 8.40 -9.26 9.23
C ILE A 145 9.04 -8.32 8.21
N CYS A 146 8.24 -7.83 7.26
CA CYS A 146 8.70 -7.13 6.07
C CYS A 146 8.08 -5.74 5.92
N GLY A 147 8.82 -4.86 5.26
CA GLY A 147 8.42 -3.49 4.95
C GLY A 147 8.90 -2.45 5.96
N ASP A 148 8.55 -1.19 5.70
CA ASP A 148 8.93 -0.05 6.53
C ASP A 148 8.01 0.08 7.76
N PRO A 149 8.41 0.85 8.78
CA PRO A 149 7.49 1.32 9.82
C PRO A 149 6.21 1.92 9.22
N LYS A 150 5.08 1.70 9.90
CA LYS A 150 3.76 1.98 9.35
C LYS A 150 3.43 3.47 9.30
N ASP A 151 3.72 4.11 8.18
CA ASP A 151 3.34 5.50 7.89
C ASP A 151 2.21 5.63 6.85
N HIS A 152 1.65 4.51 6.36
CA HIS A 152 0.67 4.49 5.28
C HIS A 152 -0.44 3.45 5.51
N SER A 153 -1.70 3.81 5.26
CA SER A 153 -2.82 2.88 5.20
C SER A 153 -3.89 3.35 4.21
N THR A 154 -4.68 2.41 3.68
CA THR A 154 -5.82 2.74 2.80
C THR A 154 -6.83 3.69 3.47
N SER A 155 -7.09 3.55 4.78
CA SER A 155 -8.00 4.44 5.50
C SER A 155 -7.46 5.87 5.53
N ALA A 156 -6.17 6.04 5.83
CA ALA A 156 -5.53 7.36 5.85
C ALA A 156 -5.54 8.05 4.47
N LEU A 157 -5.40 7.29 3.38
CA LEU A 157 -5.52 7.85 2.03
C LEU A 157 -6.93 8.37 1.73
N ILE A 158 -7.96 7.64 2.15
CA ILE A 158 -9.35 8.04 1.94
C ILE A 158 -9.68 9.27 2.77
N ASP A 159 -9.26 9.31 4.03
CA ASP A 159 -9.43 10.47 4.90
C ASP A 159 -8.76 11.71 4.30
N GLY A 160 -7.56 11.58 3.76
CA GLY A 160 -6.86 12.66 3.06
C GLY A 160 -7.59 13.19 1.82
N VAL A 161 -8.21 12.30 1.02
CA VAL A 161 -9.01 12.71 -0.15
C VAL A 161 -10.28 13.44 0.28
N ASN A 162 -10.98 12.94 1.31
CA ASN A 162 -12.20 13.57 1.82
C ASN A 162 -11.95 14.97 2.42
N LEU A 163 -10.78 15.20 3.01
CA LEU A 163 -10.38 16.52 3.51
C LEU A 163 -10.11 17.52 2.37
N SER A 164 -9.61 17.04 1.23
CA SER A 164 -9.33 17.91 0.06
C SER A 164 -10.59 18.38 -0.69
N SER A 165 -11.73 17.71 -0.49
CA SER A 165 -13.02 18.09 -1.10
C SER A 165 -13.76 19.22 -0.36
N ASP A 166 -13.32 19.62 0.84
CA ASP A 166 -14.01 20.65 1.65
C ASP A 166 -13.41 22.07 1.49
N GLU A 167 -12.22 22.22 0.89
CA GLU A 167 -11.60 23.53 0.59
C GLU A 167 -12.04 24.13 -0.77
N GLY A 168 -13.29 23.88 -1.18
CA GLY A 168 -13.86 24.34 -2.46
C GLY A 168 -14.96 25.41 -2.37
N ALA A 169 -15.44 25.77 -1.17
CA ALA A 169 -16.54 26.72 -1.00
C ALA A 169 -16.06 28.10 -0.52
N GLY A 170 -15.42 28.85 -1.42
CA GLY A 170 -14.97 30.22 -1.11
C GLY A 170 -14.47 30.99 -2.32
N LEU A 171 -15.31 31.18 -3.34
CA LEU A 171 -15.03 32.13 -4.41
C LEU A 171 -15.09 33.57 -3.84
N PRO A 172 -14.03 34.39 -3.93
CA PRO A 172 -14.12 35.80 -3.60
C PRO A 172 -14.69 36.59 -4.79
N GLY A 173 -15.74 37.38 -4.52
CA GLY A 173 -16.02 38.61 -5.26
C GLY A 173 -17.20 38.59 -6.24
N THR A 174 -18.43 38.70 -5.72
CA THR A 174 -19.50 39.41 -6.45
C THR A 174 -19.21 40.91 -6.37
N LEU A 175 -18.89 41.51 -7.52
CA LEU A 175 -18.86 42.96 -7.70
C LEU A 175 -20.29 43.50 -7.55
N GLU A 176 -20.60 44.11 -6.41
CA GLU A 176 -21.78 44.96 -6.25
C GLU A 176 -21.43 46.36 -6.74
N ALA A 177 -22.13 46.81 -7.78
CA ALA A 177 -22.12 48.17 -8.27
C ALA A 177 -22.86 49.09 -7.28
N GLY A 178 -22.22 50.14 -6.77
CA GLY A 178 -22.85 51.03 -5.80
C GLY A 178 -22.12 52.35 -5.54
N THR A 179 -22.44 53.33 -6.38
CA THR A 179 -22.57 54.76 -6.05
C THR A 179 -21.30 55.59 -5.76
N LEU A 180 -20.97 56.39 -6.78
CA LEU A 180 -20.14 57.58 -6.76
C LEU A 180 -20.77 58.68 -5.86
N VAL A 181 -20.06 59.16 -4.84
CA VAL A 181 -20.31 60.48 -4.24
C VAL A 181 -18.98 61.23 -4.13
N ALA A 182 -18.96 62.43 -4.70
CA ALA A 182 -17.83 63.34 -4.76
C ALA A 182 -17.84 64.38 -3.63
N GLY A 183 -16.63 64.84 -3.25
CA GLY A 183 -16.35 66.03 -2.41
C GLY A 183 -16.00 65.66 -0.96
N THR A 184 -14.97 66.19 -0.29
CA THR A 184 -14.29 67.49 -0.43
C THR A 184 -12.89 67.42 0.21
N THR A 185 -11.95 68.22 -0.31
CA THR A 185 -10.61 68.56 0.22
C THR A 185 -10.66 69.15 1.65
N VAL A 186 -9.60 69.12 2.47
CA VAL A 186 -8.53 70.16 2.55
C VAL A 186 -7.40 69.75 3.54
N ALA A 187 -6.15 69.92 3.05
CA ALA A 187 -4.87 70.41 3.62
C ALA A 187 -4.24 69.98 4.98
N GLY A 188 -2.90 69.86 4.92
CA GLY A 188 -1.91 70.12 6.00
C GLY A 188 -0.84 69.02 6.10
N ASP A 189 0.34 69.16 5.49
CA ASP A 189 1.58 69.74 6.09
C ASP A 189 2.37 68.68 6.92
N THR A 190 3.69 68.42 6.88
CA THR A 190 4.88 68.93 6.17
C THR A 190 6.05 67.94 6.49
N VAL A 191 6.81 67.52 5.47
CA VAL A 191 8.31 67.46 5.37
C VAL A 191 9.20 66.52 6.24
N ALA A 192 10.13 65.88 5.50
CA ALA A 192 11.50 65.40 5.78
C ALA A 192 11.72 64.28 6.82
N GLY A 193 12.60 63.30 6.62
CA GLY A 193 13.64 63.09 5.61
C GLY A 193 14.82 62.36 6.26
N THR A 194 15.59 61.61 5.44
CA THR A 194 16.97 61.10 5.70
C THR A 194 17.08 59.91 6.70
N THR A 195 17.84 58.83 6.47
CA THR A 195 19.07 58.63 5.69
C THR A 195 19.29 57.15 5.37
N VAL A 196 19.79 56.86 4.17
CA VAL A 196 20.38 55.57 3.71
C VAL A 196 21.91 55.64 3.80
N ALA A 197 22.55 54.47 3.97
CA ALA A 197 23.92 54.05 3.59
C ALA A 197 24.68 53.48 4.81
N ARG A 198 25.42 52.36 4.71
CA ARG A 198 26.50 52.10 3.75
C ARG A 198 26.77 50.62 3.48
N THR A 199 27.29 50.43 2.28
CA THR A 199 28.06 49.33 1.69
C THR A 199 29.31 48.93 2.49
N GLY A 200 29.71 47.66 2.39
CA GLY A 200 30.99 47.13 2.83
C GLY A 200 31.31 45.80 2.10
N GLU A 201 32.13 45.92 1.07
CA GLU A 201 32.73 44.91 0.20
C GLU A 201 33.89 44.18 0.92
N GLN A 202 34.15 42.91 0.60
CA GLN A 202 35.45 42.39 0.11
C GLN A 202 35.61 40.87 0.25
N THR A 203 35.93 40.26 -0.90
CA THR A 203 36.63 39.00 -1.21
C THR A 203 36.07 37.67 -0.75
#